data_AF-A0A519MG41-F1
#
_entry.id   AF-A0A519MG41-F1
#
_cell.length_a   1.000
_cell.length_b   1.000
_cell.length_c   1.000
_cell.angle_alpha   90.00
_cell.angle_beta   90.00
_cell.angle_gamma   90.00
#
_symmetry.space_group_name_H-M   'P 1'
#
loop_
_entity.id
_entity.type
_entity.pdbx_description
1 polymer ?
#
loop_
_entity_poly.entity_id
_entity_poly.type
_entity_poly.pdbx_seq_one_letter_code
_entity_poly.pdbx_strand_id
1 'polypeptide(L)'
;MEHPDHPLTEARRYGYVEDGGVWLRPVLGQPARRIGQVKDTDDDALRYFAQRHEAFRAKVDELLNRLETADNQGSYLMKILHLQEQCKQHDGLGDYETLHRRLHEAEEGLKVSVARNREKNLATKLGLIEQAEELSNSEDWIVASEEVKELRQAWLKTGPVDKELTEELEGRFHGAVQLFFDRRKAFQTDRKVLARRTVDRYRELVNQAETLKNSDQFEATSRQLKQLQTAWRDVNGNLPKKQAAELW
;
A
#
# COMPACT_ATOMS: atom_id res chain seq x y z
N MET A 1 4.01 -40.94 -25.94
CA MET A 1 2.91 -41.28 -26.86
C MET A 1 1.86 -41.97 -26.02
N GLU A 2 0.81 -41.26 -25.62
CA GLU A 2 -0.29 -41.88 -24.87
C GLU A 2 -1.13 -42.73 -25.83
N HIS A 3 -1.35 -43.99 -25.46
CA HIS A 3 -2.15 -44.93 -26.25
C HIS A 3 -3.61 -44.44 -26.31
N PRO A 4 -4.32 -44.54 -27.45
CA PRO A 4 -5.71 -44.10 -27.59
C PRO A 4 -6.71 -44.74 -26.60
N ASP A 5 -6.33 -45.83 -25.94
CA ASP A 5 -7.14 -46.53 -24.92
C ASP A 5 -6.91 -46.04 -23.48
N HIS A 6 -5.89 -45.21 -23.23
CA HIS A 6 -5.59 -44.69 -21.90
C HIS A 6 -6.74 -43.81 -21.34
N PRO A 7 -7.32 -42.86 -22.10
CA PRO A 7 -8.39 -42.00 -21.61
C PRO A 7 -9.68 -42.77 -21.27
N LEU A 8 -9.99 -43.82 -22.05
CA LEU A 8 -11.16 -44.66 -21.83
C LEU A 8 -10.99 -45.55 -20.59
N THR A 9 -9.80 -46.12 -20.43
CA THR A 9 -9.47 -46.94 -19.25
C THR A 9 -9.56 -46.11 -17.96
N GLU A 10 -9.08 -44.86 -18.02
CA GLU A 10 -9.16 -43.92 -16.91
C GLU A 10 -10.61 -43.50 -16.63
N ALA A 11 -11.39 -43.16 -17.67
CA ALA A 11 -12.81 -42.80 -17.55
C ALA A 11 -13.62 -43.88 -16.81
N ARG A 12 -13.39 -45.15 -17.13
CA ARG A 12 -14.09 -46.31 -16.52
C ARG A 12 -13.78 -46.50 -15.03
N ARG A 13 -12.66 -45.95 -14.52
CA ARG A 13 -12.36 -45.97 -13.08
C ARG A 13 -13.28 -45.02 -12.32
N TYR A 14 -13.59 -43.87 -12.91
CA TYR A 14 -14.32 -42.79 -12.26
C TYR A 14 -15.80 -42.75 -12.61
N GLY A 15 -16.23 -43.40 -13.70
CA GLY A 15 -17.62 -43.44 -14.12
C GLY A 15 -18.06 -44.75 -14.75
N TYR A 16 -19.34 -44.80 -15.09
CA TYR A 16 -19.97 -45.93 -15.76
C TYR A 16 -21.17 -45.45 -16.59
N VAL A 17 -21.67 -46.32 -17.46
CA VAL A 17 -22.91 -46.11 -18.21
C VAL A 17 -23.99 -47.02 -17.63
N GLU A 18 -25.18 -46.47 -17.41
CA GLU A 18 -26.36 -47.19 -16.92
C GLU A 18 -27.61 -46.51 -17.47
N ASP A 19 -28.54 -47.29 -18.03
CA ASP A 19 -29.80 -46.83 -18.62
C ASP A 19 -29.65 -45.67 -19.62
N GLY A 20 -28.61 -45.73 -20.46
CA GLY A 20 -28.28 -44.68 -21.43
C GLY A 20 -27.79 -43.36 -20.79
N GLY A 21 -27.57 -43.34 -19.48
CA GLY A 21 -26.95 -42.24 -18.73
C GLY A 21 -25.47 -42.48 -18.49
N VAL A 22 -24.68 -41.41 -18.52
CA VAL A 22 -23.28 -41.44 -18.03
C VAL A 22 -23.29 -40.99 -16.58
N TRP A 23 -22.72 -41.82 -15.71
CA TRP A 23 -22.70 -41.61 -14.26
C TRP A 23 -21.27 -41.42 -13.76
N LEU A 24 -21.09 -40.40 -12.92
CA LEU A 24 -19.89 -40.21 -12.11
C LEU A 24 -20.07 -41.00 -10.80
N ARG A 25 -19.06 -41.77 -10.41
CA ARG A 25 -19.04 -42.49 -9.14
C ARG A 25 -19.00 -41.52 -7.94
N PRO A 26 -19.34 -41.98 -6.73
CA PRO A 26 -19.22 -41.14 -5.54
C PRO A 26 -17.79 -40.61 -5.40
N VAL A 27 -17.65 -39.32 -5.15
CA VAL A 27 -16.36 -38.63 -5.10
C VAL A 27 -16.47 -37.38 -4.21
N LEU A 28 -15.43 -37.05 -3.46
CA LEU A 28 -15.43 -35.88 -2.54
C LEU A 28 -16.62 -35.84 -1.56
N GLY A 29 -17.07 -37.02 -1.10
CA GLY A 29 -18.24 -37.15 -0.20
C GLY A 29 -19.60 -36.93 -0.87
N GLN A 30 -19.64 -36.68 -2.19
CA GLN A 30 -20.88 -36.59 -2.97
C GLN A 30 -21.32 -38.00 -3.41
N PRO A 31 -22.64 -38.28 -3.48
CA PRO A 31 -23.14 -39.52 -4.03
C PRO A 31 -22.88 -39.62 -5.54
N ALA A 32 -23.05 -40.82 -6.10
CA ALA A 32 -23.04 -41.01 -7.54
C ALA A 32 -24.10 -40.12 -8.21
N ARG A 33 -23.77 -39.55 -9.37
CA ARG A 33 -24.68 -38.66 -10.10
C ARG A 33 -24.60 -38.87 -11.60
N ARG A 34 -25.73 -38.66 -12.27
CA ARG A 34 -25.78 -38.62 -13.74
C ARG A 34 -25.19 -37.29 -14.22
N ILE A 35 -24.15 -37.37 -15.04
CA ILE A 35 -23.44 -36.21 -15.62
C ILE A 35 -23.74 -36.04 -17.12
N GLY A 36 -24.43 -37.01 -17.73
CA GLY A 36 -24.70 -36.99 -19.15
C GLY A 36 -25.61 -38.10 -19.66
N GLN A 37 -25.72 -38.15 -20.99
CA GLN A 37 -26.43 -39.19 -21.73
C GLN A 37 -25.53 -39.73 -22.83
N VAL A 38 -25.69 -41.01 -23.14
CA VAL A 38 -25.04 -41.64 -24.29
C VAL A 38 -25.75 -41.17 -25.55
N LYS A 39 -25.00 -40.66 -26.54
CA LYS A 39 -25.52 -40.25 -27.84
C LYS A 39 -25.26 -41.29 -28.92
N ASP A 40 -24.04 -41.82 -28.94
CA ASP A 40 -23.57 -42.75 -29.96
C ASP A 40 -23.27 -44.12 -29.33
N THR A 41 -22.07 -44.28 -28.78
CA THR A 41 -21.66 -45.49 -28.05
C THR A 41 -21.27 -45.15 -26.61
N ASP A 42 -21.35 -46.13 -25.72
CA ASP A 42 -20.92 -46.00 -24.32
C ASP A 42 -19.48 -45.49 -24.22
N ASP A 43 -18.58 -46.05 -25.03
CA ASP A 43 -17.16 -45.69 -25.04
C ASP A 43 -16.92 -44.25 -25.50
N ASP A 44 -17.65 -43.80 -26.53
CA ASP A 44 -17.55 -42.42 -27.01
C ASP A 44 -18.08 -41.43 -25.97
N ALA A 45 -19.17 -41.77 -25.27
CA ALA A 45 -19.69 -40.97 -24.19
C ALA A 45 -18.68 -40.87 -23.02
N LEU A 46 -18.08 -41.99 -22.60
CA LEU A 46 -17.04 -42.01 -21.56
C LEU A 46 -15.82 -41.17 -21.96
N ARG A 47 -15.34 -41.29 -23.21
CA ARG A 47 -14.24 -40.46 -23.73
C ARG A 47 -14.57 -38.97 -23.71
N TYR A 48 -15.78 -38.59 -24.11
CA TYR A 48 -16.22 -37.20 -24.10
C TYR A 48 -16.16 -36.60 -22.69
N PHE A 49 -16.70 -37.29 -21.69
CA PHE A 49 -16.67 -36.80 -20.31
C PHE A 49 -15.27 -36.85 -19.68
N ALA A 50 -14.39 -37.77 -20.12
CA ALA A 50 -12.99 -37.76 -19.74
C ALA A 50 -12.25 -36.54 -20.31
N GLN A 51 -12.44 -36.22 -21.60
CA GLN A 51 -11.88 -35.01 -22.22
C GLN A 51 -12.39 -33.73 -21.54
N ARG A 52 -13.65 -33.73 -21.08
CA ARG A 52 -14.20 -32.60 -20.32
C ARG A 52 -13.52 -32.44 -18.97
N HIS A 53 -13.22 -33.54 -18.27
CA HIS A 53 -12.41 -33.50 -17.05
C HIS A 53 -10.98 -33.01 -17.34
N GLU A 54 -10.36 -33.47 -18.42
CA GLU A 54 -9.03 -33.02 -18.86
C GLU A 54 -8.94 -31.51 -19.08
N ALA A 55 -9.95 -30.91 -19.72
CA ALA A 55 -10.02 -29.46 -19.86
C ALA A 55 -10.13 -28.75 -18.50
N PHE A 56 -10.84 -29.32 -17.54
CA PHE A 56 -10.94 -28.78 -16.18
C PHE A 56 -9.61 -28.93 -15.42
N ARG A 57 -8.93 -30.08 -15.54
CA ARG A 57 -7.58 -30.29 -15.00
C ARG A 57 -6.60 -29.24 -15.55
N ALA A 58 -6.60 -29.00 -16.85
CA ALA A 58 -5.74 -27.99 -17.46
C ALA A 58 -6.00 -26.58 -16.89
N LYS A 59 -7.26 -26.23 -16.59
CA LYS A 59 -7.63 -24.97 -15.91
C LYS A 59 -7.07 -24.91 -14.48
N VAL A 60 -7.10 -26.02 -13.73
CA VAL A 60 -6.49 -26.11 -12.40
C VAL A 60 -4.98 -25.94 -12.49
N ASP A 61 -4.32 -26.64 -13.41
CA ASP A 61 -2.87 -26.57 -13.61
C ASP A 61 -2.42 -25.15 -13.99
N GLU A 62 -3.15 -24.48 -14.88
CA GLU A 62 -2.88 -23.10 -15.25
C GLU A 62 -2.98 -22.16 -14.05
N LEU A 63 -4.00 -22.31 -13.19
CA LEU A 63 -4.14 -21.49 -11.98
C LEU A 63 -2.96 -21.71 -11.03
N LEU A 64 -2.57 -22.96 -10.80
CA LEU A 64 -1.49 -23.31 -9.89
C LEU A 64 -0.13 -22.80 -10.41
N ASN A 65 0.14 -22.93 -11.71
CA ASN A 65 1.37 -22.39 -12.31
C ASN A 65 1.43 -20.85 -12.19
N ARG A 66 0.30 -20.16 -12.40
CA ARG A 66 0.26 -18.69 -12.23
C ARG A 66 0.47 -18.25 -10.78
N LEU A 67 0.09 -19.09 -9.81
CA LEU A 67 0.28 -18.79 -8.39
C LEU A 67 1.77 -18.71 -8.01
N GLU A 68 2.61 -19.54 -8.63
CA GLU A 68 4.05 -19.60 -8.35
C GLU A 68 4.79 -18.31 -8.70
N THR A 69 4.32 -17.57 -9.70
CA THR A 69 4.99 -16.37 -10.22
C THR A 69 4.29 -15.06 -9.88
N ALA A 70 3.17 -15.11 -9.15
CA ALA A 70 2.35 -13.92 -8.90
C ALA A 70 2.78 -13.14 -7.65
N ASP A 71 2.99 -11.84 -7.79
CA ASP A 71 3.20 -10.92 -6.65
C ASP A 71 1.91 -10.69 -5.85
N ASN A 72 0.74 -10.71 -6.52
CA ASN A 72 -0.57 -10.42 -5.92
C ASN A 72 -1.30 -11.70 -5.44
N GLN A 73 -0.60 -12.49 -4.64
CA GLN A 73 -1.01 -13.79 -4.13
C GLN A 73 -2.44 -13.82 -3.53
N GLY A 74 -2.85 -12.78 -2.81
CA GLY A 74 -4.20 -12.70 -2.20
C GLY A 74 -5.37 -12.79 -3.20
N SER A 75 -5.17 -12.42 -4.46
CA SER A 75 -6.22 -12.48 -5.50
C SER A 75 -6.54 -13.90 -5.97
N TYR A 76 -5.68 -14.87 -5.66
CA TYR A 76 -5.83 -16.26 -6.10
C TYR A 76 -6.62 -17.11 -5.11
N LEU A 77 -6.73 -16.71 -3.84
CA LEU A 77 -7.45 -17.48 -2.82
C LEU A 77 -8.90 -17.75 -3.25
N MET A 78 -9.62 -16.71 -3.68
CA MET A 78 -11.01 -16.87 -4.15
C MET A 78 -11.10 -17.75 -5.40
N LYS A 79 -10.10 -17.72 -6.30
CA LYS A 79 -10.07 -18.57 -7.50
C LYS A 79 -9.87 -20.04 -7.12
N ILE A 80 -8.99 -20.32 -6.17
CA ILE A 80 -8.75 -21.67 -5.64
C ILE A 80 -10.04 -22.20 -5.00
N LEU A 81 -10.67 -21.44 -4.11
CA LEU A 81 -11.92 -21.81 -3.45
C LEU A 81 -13.04 -22.10 -4.47
N HIS A 82 -13.13 -21.28 -5.52
CA HIS A 82 -14.10 -21.51 -6.59
C HIS A 82 -13.80 -22.79 -7.38
N LEU A 83 -12.54 -23.09 -7.69
CA LEU A 83 -12.17 -24.34 -8.37
C LEU A 83 -12.42 -25.57 -7.48
N GLN A 84 -12.17 -25.49 -6.17
CA GLN A 84 -12.51 -26.57 -5.24
C GLN A 84 -14.01 -26.87 -5.25
N GLU A 85 -14.85 -25.84 -5.26
CA GLU A 85 -16.29 -26.02 -5.35
C GLU A 85 -16.70 -26.57 -6.73
N GLN A 86 -16.04 -26.13 -7.81
CA GLN A 86 -16.24 -26.72 -9.13
C GLN A 86 -15.85 -28.20 -9.18
N CYS A 87 -14.80 -28.66 -8.47
CA CYS A 87 -14.47 -30.10 -8.41
C CYS A 87 -15.66 -30.94 -7.92
N LYS A 88 -16.50 -30.40 -7.02
CA LYS A 88 -17.67 -31.12 -6.51
C LYS A 88 -18.82 -31.13 -7.51
N GLN A 89 -18.93 -30.15 -8.40
CA GLN A 89 -20.10 -29.94 -9.26
C GLN A 89 -19.84 -30.19 -10.75
N HIS A 90 -18.58 -30.38 -11.16
CA HIS A 90 -18.22 -30.49 -12.56
C HIS A 90 -18.61 -31.84 -13.18
N ASP A 91 -19.14 -31.77 -14.41
CA ASP A 91 -19.63 -32.92 -15.17
C ASP A 91 -18.54 -33.48 -16.09
N GLY A 92 -17.60 -34.21 -15.52
CA GLY A 92 -16.53 -34.90 -16.23
C GLY A 92 -16.12 -36.17 -15.51
N LEU A 93 -15.39 -37.05 -16.17
CA LEU A 93 -14.90 -38.31 -15.60
C LEU A 93 -13.39 -38.25 -15.37
N GLY A 94 -12.98 -38.22 -14.11
CA GLY A 94 -11.58 -38.20 -13.74
C GLY A 94 -11.36 -38.03 -12.24
N ASP A 95 -10.08 -37.91 -11.87
CA ASP A 95 -9.63 -37.85 -10.48
C ASP A 95 -9.84 -36.47 -9.83
N TYR A 96 -11.08 -36.17 -9.44
CA TYR A 96 -11.37 -34.95 -8.67
C TYR A 96 -10.76 -34.95 -7.27
N GLU A 97 -10.44 -36.11 -6.69
CA GLU A 97 -9.81 -36.17 -5.36
C GLU A 97 -8.41 -35.60 -5.40
N THR A 98 -7.62 -35.99 -6.42
CA THR A 98 -6.28 -35.41 -6.63
C THR A 98 -6.35 -33.93 -6.97
N LEU A 99 -7.28 -33.48 -7.83
CA LEU A 99 -7.42 -32.05 -8.14
C LEU A 99 -7.80 -31.23 -6.89
N HIS A 100 -8.78 -31.71 -6.11
CA HIS A 100 -9.21 -31.04 -4.89
C HIS A 100 -8.11 -30.99 -3.84
N ARG A 101 -7.35 -32.08 -3.66
CA ARG A 101 -6.20 -32.13 -2.75
C ARG A 101 -5.12 -31.12 -3.14
N ARG A 102 -4.74 -31.07 -4.43
CA ARG A 102 -3.75 -30.09 -4.93
C ARG A 102 -4.20 -28.65 -4.70
N LEU A 103 -5.49 -28.35 -4.95
CA LEU A 103 -6.05 -27.03 -4.68
C LEU A 103 -6.05 -26.69 -3.19
N HIS A 104 -6.38 -27.65 -2.32
CA HIS A 104 -6.33 -27.46 -0.87
C HIS A 104 -4.91 -27.25 -0.35
N GLU A 105 -3.92 -28.01 -0.83
CA GLU A 105 -2.51 -27.80 -0.51
C GLU A 105 -2.04 -26.40 -0.94
N ALA A 106 -2.45 -25.94 -2.13
CA ALA A 106 -2.16 -24.59 -2.61
C ALA A 106 -2.85 -23.50 -1.77
N GLU A 107 -4.09 -23.74 -1.33
CA GLU A 107 -4.82 -22.83 -0.44
C GLU A 107 -4.08 -22.63 0.89
N GLU A 108 -3.68 -23.72 1.54
CA GLU A 108 -2.98 -23.65 2.83
C GLU A 108 -1.60 -23.01 2.68
N GLY A 109 -0.85 -23.37 1.63
CA GLY A 109 0.41 -22.71 1.31
C GLY A 109 0.25 -21.21 1.06
N LEU A 110 -0.82 -20.81 0.37
CA LEU A 110 -1.15 -19.41 0.11
C LEU A 110 -1.49 -18.65 1.40
N LYS A 111 -2.30 -19.23 2.29
CA LYS A 111 -2.64 -18.61 3.59
C LYS A 111 -1.39 -18.36 4.42
N VAL A 112 -0.49 -19.34 4.51
CA VAL A 112 0.78 -19.21 5.24
C VAL A 112 1.66 -18.11 4.63
N SER A 113 1.80 -18.09 3.30
CA SER A 113 2.59 -17.05 2.60
C SER A 113 2.03 -15.65 2.83
N VAL A 114 0.70 -15.48 2.71
CA VAL A 114 0.00 -14.21 2.94
C VAL A 114 0.19 -13.75 4.38
N ALA A 115 0.01 -14.62 5.37
CA ALA A 115 0.22 -14.29 6.77
C ALA A 115 1.66 -13.83 7.04
N ARG A 116 2.66 -14.58 6.54
CA ARG A 116 4.07 -14.22 6.66
C ARG A 116 4.39 -12.87 6.00
N ASN A 117 3.80 -12.60 4.84
CA ASN A 117 4.00 -11.32 4.14
C ASN A 117 3.36 -10.16 4.92
N ARG A 118 2.19 -10.35 5.53
CA ARG A 118 1.56 -9.35 6.39
C ARG A 118 2.38 -9.06 7.64
N GLU A 119 2.96 -10.08 8.26
CA GLU A 119 3.84 -9.93 9.42
C GLU A 119 5.11 -9.14 9.05
N LYS A 120 5.72 -9.43 7.89
CA LYS A 120 6.84 -8.63 7.36
C LYS A 120 6.44 -7.18 7.08
N ASN A 121 5.27 -6.97 6.45
CA ASN A 121 4.76 -5.63 6.20
C ASN A 121 4.51 -4.87 7.51
N LEU A 122 4.00 -5.56 8.54
CA LEU A 122 3.78 -4.99 9.87
C LEU A 122 5.09 -4.50 10.48
N ALA A 123 6.12 -5.35 10.49
CA ALA A 123 7.45 -4.96 10.98
C ALA A 123 8.02 -3.74 10.23
N THR A 124 7.92 -3.73 8.90
CA THR A 124 8.34 -2.59 8.08
C THR A 124 7.55 -1.33 8.42
N LYS A 125 6.21 -1.41 8.51
CA LYS A 125 5.36 -0.26 8.84
C LYS A 125 5.65 0.29 10.23
N LEU A 126 5.90 -0.56 11.23
CA LEU A 126 6.30 -0.14 12.56
C LEU A 126 7.63 0.63 12.53
N GLY A 127 8.64 0.14 11.81
CA GLY A 127 9.91 0.85 11.66
C GLY A 127 9.77 2.20 10.93
N LEU A 128 8.88 2.29 9.93
CA LEU A 128 8.57 3.56 9.26
C LEU A 128 7.86 4.56 10.20
N ILE A 129 6.99 4.06 11.08
CA ILE A 129 6.33 4.89 12.09
C ILE A 129 7.34 5.43 13.09
N GLU A 130 8.23 4.60 13.62
CA GLU A 130 9.28 5.03 14.55
C GLU A 130 10.17 6.12 13.94
N GLN A 131 10.61 5.95 12.69
CA GLN A 131 11.37 6.97 11.96
C GLN A 131 10.57 8.26 11.75
N ALA A 132 9.28 8.16 11.40
CA ALA A 132 8.43 9.33 11.25
C ALA A 132 8.22 10.07 12.59
N GLU A 133 8.05 9.33 13.69
CA GLU A 133 7.91 9.87 15.05
C GLU A 133 9.22 10.58 15.47
N GLU A 134 10.39 10.04 15.16
CA GLU A 134 11.69 10.70 15.39
C GLU A 134 11.80 11.99 14.59
N LEU A 135 11.53 11.94 13.28
CA LEU A 135 11.61 13.12 12.40
C LEU A 135 10.59 14.19 12.75
N SER A 136 9.46 13.82 13.35
CA SER A 136 8.48 14.78 13.87
C SER A 136 9.07 15.72 14.93
N ASN A 137 10.20 15.33 15.54
CA ASN A 137 10.94 16.11 16.51
C ASN A 137 12.11 16.91 15.96
N SER A 138 12.48 16.71 14.70
CA SER A 138 13.61 17.39 14.06
C SER A 138 13.37 18.89 13.85
N GLU A 139 14.44 19.67 14.04
CA GLU A 139 14.50 21.09 13.69
C GLU A 139 15.30 21.33 12.38
N ASP A 140 15.93 20.29 11.83
CA ASP A 140 16.51 20.33 10.48
C ASP A 140 15.40 20.20 9.44
N TRP A 141 14.68 21.31 9.23
CA TRP A 141 13.49 21.34 8.38
C TRP A 141 13.74 20.94 6.93
N ILE A 142 14.97 21.06 6.42
CA ILE A 142 15.28 20.77 5.03
C ILE A 142 15.52 19.27 4.87
N VAL A 143 16.46 18.71 5.64
CA VAL A 143 16.82 17.29 5.55
C VAL A 143 15.63 16.43 5.96
N ALA A 144 14.99 16.72 7.09
CA ALA A 144 13.85 15.95 7.58
C ALA A 144 12.64 16.00 6.61
N SER A 145 12.47 17.07 5.83
CA SER A 145 11.38 17.12 4.85
C SER A 145 11.57 16.13 3.70
N GLU A 146 12.81 15.92 3.26
CA GLU A 146 13.10 14.94 2.22
C GLU A 146 12.98 13.53 2.77
N GLU A 147 13.48 13.27 3.98
CA GLU A 147 13.35 11.97 4.64
C GLU A 147 11.88 11.59 4.88
N VAL A 148 11.04 12.52 5.38
CA VAL A 148 9.60 12.28 5.53
C VAL A 148 8.91 12.00 4.19
N LYS A 149 9.40 12.57 3.08
CA LYS A 149 8.88 12.26 1.74
C LYS A 149 9.27 10.84 1.31
N GLU A 150 10.50 10.41 1.56
CA GLU A 150 10.93 9.03 1.31
C GLU A 150 10.17 8.02 2.17
N LEU A 151 9.92 8.32 3.46
CA LEU A 151 9.10 7.48 4.34
C LEU A 151 7.68 7.29 3.79
N ARG A 152 7.06 8.34 3.25
CA ARG A 152 5.73 8.22 2.60
C ARG A 152 5.76 7.32 1.37
N GLN A 153 6.82 7.38 0.57
CA GLN A 153 6.97 6.48 -0.58
C GLN A 153 7.17 5.03 -0.14
N ALA A 154 7.99 4.79 0.88
CA ALA A 154 8.19 3.47 1.46
C ALA A 154 6.89 2.92 2.08
N TRP A 155 6.11 3.76 2.76
CA TRP A 155 4.82 3.40 3.32
C TRP A 155 3.84 2.92 2.25
N LEU A 156 3.73 3.67 1.15
CA LEU A 156 2.84 3.32 0.02
C LEU A 156 3.27 2.05 -0.71
N LYS A 157 4.58 1.78 -0.78
CA LYS A 157 5.13 0.55 -1.37
C LYS A 157 4.97 -0.66 -0.46
N THR A 158 4.83 -0.46 0.85
CA THR A 158 4.65 -1.55 1.80
C THR A 158 3.25 -2.10 1.69
N GLY A 159 3.14 -3.42 1.52
CA GLY A 159 1.88 -4.09 1.30
C GLY A 159 0.92 -4.02 2.51
N PRO A 160 -0.26 -4.66 2.39
CA PRO A 160 -1.26 -4.64 3.45
C PRO A 160 -0.77 -5.40 4.68
N VAL A 161 -1.32 -5.02 5.83
CA VAL A 161 -1.23 -5.72 7.11
C VAL A 161 -2.59 -6.34 7.44
N ASP A 162 -2.74 -6.92 8.63
CA ASP A 162 -4.03 -7.38 9.10
C ASP A 162 -5.01 -6.21 9.28
N LYS A 163 -6.29 -6.49 9.02
CA LYS A 163 -7.33 -5.46 8.92
C LYS A 163 -7.51 -4.73 10.24
N GLU A 164 -7.39 -5.48 11.33
CA GLU A 164 -7.52 -5.03 12.71
C GLU A 164 -6.45 -4.01 13.09
N LEU A 165 -5.26 -4.07 12.47
CA LEU A 165 -4.14 -3.16 12.75
C LEU A 165 -4.04 -2.00 11.76
N THR A 166 -4.77 -2.07 10.64
CA THR A 166 -4.59 -1.13 9.52
C THR A 166 -4.87 0.32 9.94
N GLU A 167 -6.02 0.57 10.57
CA GLU A 167 -6.44 1.91 10.97
C GLU A 167 -5.50 2.52 12.01
N GLU A 168 -5.06 1.73 13.00
CA GLU A 168 -4.14 2.18 14.05
C GLU A 168 -2.80 2.64 13.45
N LEU A 169 -2.19 1.79 12.61
CA LEU A 169 -0.90 2.07 12.01
C LEU A 169 -0.96 3.27 11.06
N GLU A 170 -2.03 3.39 10.28
CA GLU A 170 -2.26 4.56 9.44
C GLU A 170 -2.40 5.82 10.28
N GLY A 171 -3.21 5.81 11.33
CA GLY A 171 -3.38 6.95 12.23
C GLY A 171 -2.06 7.41 12.83
N ARG A 172 -1.23 6.47 13.33
CA ARG A 172 0.09 6.78 13.90
C ARG A 172 1.04 7.40 12.89
N PHE A 173 1.20 6.77 11.73
CA PHE A 173 2.11 7.25 10.69
C PHE A 173 1.71 8.65 10.20
N HIS A 174 0.44 8.84 9.84
CA HIS A 174 -0.04 10.12 9.33
C HIS A 174 -0.01 11.20 10.43
N GLY A 175 -0.29 10.84 11.68
CA GLY A 175 -0.17 11.74 12.82
C GLY A 175 1.25 12.28 13.01
N ALA A 176 2.27 11.41 12.96
CA ALA A 176 3.68 11.81 13.06
C ALA A 176 4.11 12.73 11.91
N VAL A 177 3.73 12.36 10.68
CA VAL A 177 4.00 13.17 9.48
C VAL A 177 3.31 14.54 9.57
N GLN A 178 2.06 14.58 10.01
CA GLN A 178 1.30 15.82 10.16
C GLN A 178 1.93 16.73 11.21
N LEU A 179 2.31 16.17 12.37
CA LEU A 179 2.99 16.90 13.44
C LEU A 179 4.28 17.59 12.94
N PHE A 180 5.09 16.90 12.14
CA PHE A 180 6.29 17.50 11.53
C PHE A 180 5.96 18.75 10.72
N PHE A 181 5.00 18.67 9.79
CA PHE A 181 4.67 19.78 8.91
C PHE A 181 3.99 20.94 9.65
N ASP A 182 3.19 20.65 10.68
CA ASP A 182 2.58 21.66 11.53
C ASP A 182 3.64 22.44 12.32
N ARG A 183 4.61 21.75 12.93
CA ARG A 183 5.75 22.39 13.60
C ARG A 183 6.58 23.24 12.64
N ARG A 184 6.89 22.70 11.46
CA ARG A 184 7.63 23.43 10.43
C ARG A 184 6.90 24.71 10.00
N LYS A 185 5.57 24.64 9.87
CA LYS A 185 4.72 25.78 9.51
C LYS A 185 4.67 26.82 10.63
N ALA A 186 4.56 26.38 11.88
CA ALA A 186 4.63 27.25 13.05
C ALA A 186 5.97 28.01 13.09
N PHE A 187 7.09 27.29 12.98
CA PHE A 187 8.42 27.89 12.94
C PHE A 187 8.58 28.93 11.82
N GLN A 188 8.09 28.64 10.61
CA GLN A 188 8.11 29.60 9.51
C GLN A 188 7.25 30.83 9.78
N THR A 189 6.12 30.65 10.46
CA THR A 189 5.21 31.74 10.84
C THR A 189 5.89 32.64 11.86
N ASP A 190 6.49 32.07 12.89
CA ASP A 190 7.21 32.80 13.94
C ASP A 190 8.39 33.58 13.37
N ARG A 191 9.17 32.96 12.46
CA ARG A 191 10.25 33.66 11.75
C ARG A 191 9.75 34.86 10.95
N LYS A 192 8.59 34.76 10.28
CA LYS A 192 7.99 35.88 9.55
C LYS A 192 7.51 36.99 10.49
N VAL A 193 6.91 36.63 11.62
CA VAL A 193 6.45 37.59 12.63
C VAL A 193 7.64 38.36 13.22
N LEU A 194 8.71 37.65 13.58
CA LEU A 194 9.94 38.27 14.09
C LEU A 194 10.55 39.22 13.05
N ALA A 195 10.71 38.76 11.80
CA ALA A 195 11.23 39.62 10.72
C ALA A 195 10.37 40.87 10.52
N ARG A 196 9.03 40.74 10.54
CA ARG A 196 8.13 41.90 10.43
C ARG A 196 8.31 42.89 11.58
N ARG A 197 8.36 42.41 12.83
CA ARG A 197 8.60 43.27 14.00
C ARG A 197 9.93 44.01 13.90
N THR A 198 10.98 43.34 13.41
CA THR A 198 12.29 43.96 13.17
C THR A 198 12.19 45.09 12.13
N VAL A 199 11.52 44.84 10.99
CA VAL A 199 11.30 45.87 9.96
C VAL A 199 10.50 47.05 10.51
N ASP A 200 9.41 46.79 11.23
CA ASP A 200 8.56 47.84 11.80
C ASP A 200 9.33 48.71 12.80
N ARG A 201 10.23 48.11 13.60
CA ARG A 201 11.12 48.85 14.51
C ARG A 201 12.10 49.75 13.75
N TYR A 202 12.71 49.27 12.66
CA TYR A 202 13.58 50.10 11.85
C TYR A 202 12.83 51.26 11.20
N ARG A 203 11.64 51.01 10.64
CA ARG A 203 10.78 52.06 10.07
C ARG A 203 10.43 53.15 11.07
N GLU A 204 10.10 52.76 12.30
CA GLU A 204 9.82 53.72 13.38
C GLU A 204 11.05 54.62 13.67
N LEU A 205 12.26 54.04 13.72
CA LEU A 205 13.48 54.81 13.91
C LEU A 205 13.77 55.75 12.73
N VAL A 206 13.51 55.33 11.48
CA VAL A 206 13.62 56.20 10.29
C VAL A 206 12.65 57.37 10.41
N ASN A 207 11.36 57.10 10.68
CA ASN A 207 10.35 58.15 10.82
C ASN A 207 10.72 59.16 11.91
N GLN A 208 11.21 58.69 13.07
CA GLN A 208 11.69 59.56 14.15
C GLN A 208 12.86 60.44 13.68
N ALA A 209 13.82 59.88 12.95
CA ALA A 209 14.94 60.65 12.39
C ALA A 209 14.49 61.68 11.34
N GLU A 210 13.50 61.35 10.50
CA GLU A 210 12.94 62.27 9.50
C GLU A 210 12.28 63.49 10.14
N THR A 211 11.60 63.34 11.27
CA THR A 211 10.99 64.47 12.00
C THR A 211 12.01 65.50 12.48
N LEU A 212 13.26 65.09 12.66
CA LEU A 212 14.36 65.91 13.14
C LEU A 212 15.08 66.68 12.03
N LYS A 213 14.79 66.38 10.75
CA LYS A 213 15.53 66.90 9.57
C LYS A 213 15.55 68.42 9.46
N ASN A 214 14.48 69.09 9.89
CA ASN A 214 14.31 70.55 9.75
C ASN A 214 14.28 71.26 11.12
N SER A 215 14.90 70.71 12.15
CA SER A 215 14.91 71.30 13.49
C SER A 215 15.99 72.37 13.64
N ASP A 216 15.61 73.56 14.11
CA ASP A 216 16.53 74.68 14.40
C ASP A 216 17.23 74.56 15.77
N GLN A 217 16.89 73.54 16.57
CA GLN A 217 17.49 73.28 17.89
C GLN A 217 18.69 72.31 17.81
N PHE A 218 19.80 72.77 17.24
CA PHE A 218 20.98 71.95 16.92
C PHE A 218 21.47 71.00 18.04
N GLU A 219 21.62 71.48 19.28
CA GLU A 219 22.13 70.65 20.39
C GLU A 219 21.13 69.56 20.83
N ALA A 220 19.83 69.85 20.82
CA ALA A 220 18.79 68.88 21.18
C ALA A 220 18.66 67.81 20.09
N THR A 221 18.61 68.24 18.82
CA THR A 221 18.56 67.38 17.64
C THR A 221 19.78 66.44 17.58
N SER A 222 20.99 66.94 17.84
CA SER A 222 22.21 66.12 17.83
C SER A 222 22.18 65.01 18.89
N ARG A 223 21.66 65.30 20.09
CA ARG A 223 21.50 64.29 21.16
C ARG A 223 20.46 63.23 20.78
N GLN A 224 19.31 63.63 20.24
CA GLN A 224 18.26 62.71 19.80
C GLN A 224 18.74 61.81 18.64
N LEU A 225 19.44 62.36 17.65
CA LEU A 225 20.01 61.57 16.55
C LEU A 225 21.02 60.53 17.05
N LYS A 226 21.88 60.86 18.01
CA LYS A 226 22.80 59.88 18.63
C LYS A 226 22.05 58.75 19.36
N GLN A 227 20.94 59.07 20.04
CA GLN A 227 20.09 58.07 20.66
C GLN A 227 19.43 57.15 19.62
N LEU A 228 18.93 57.70 18.51
CA LEU A 228 18.35 56.93 17.40
C LEU A 228 19.40 56.04 16.72
N GLN A 229 20.63 56.53 16.52
CA GLN A 229 21.74 55.72 15.98
C GLN A 229 22.12 54.57 16.91
N THR A 230 22.08 54.79 18.22
CA THR A 230 22.32 53.73 19.21
C THR A 230 21.17 52.72 19.16
N ALA A 231 19.92 53.18 19.21
CA ALA A 231 18.75 52.33 19.11
C ALA A 231 18.71 51.52 17.80
N TRP A 232 19.16 52.08 16.68
CA TRP A 232 19.29 51.39 15.39
C TRP A 232 20.28 50.23 15.45
N ARG A 233 21.46 50.48 16.04
CA ARG A 233 22.47 49.44 16.25
C ARG A 233 21.95 48.34 17.17
N ASP A 234 21.23 48.70 18.21
CA ASP A 234 20.69 47.76 19.20
C ASP A 234 19.60 46.84 18.64
N VAL A 235 18.88 47.25 17.59
CA VAL A 235 17.94 46.34 16.90
C VAL A 235 18.67 45.10 16.38
N ASN A 236 19.93 45.25 15.93
CA ASN A 236 20.84 44.19 15.48
C ASN A 236 20.14 43.06 14.69
N GLY A 237 19.20 43.46 13.82
CA GLY A 237 18.24 42.55 13.22
C GLY A 237 18.76 41.95 11.92
N ASN A 238 18.79 40.62 11.83
CA ASN A 238 19.15 39.94 10.57
C ASN A 238 17.94 39.90 9.62
N LEU A 239 17.89 40.85 8.68
CA LEU A 239 16.81 41.01 7.71
C LEU A 239 17.15 40.39 6.33
N PRO A 240 16.14 39.92 5.57
CA PRO A 240 16.33 39.56 4.17
C PRO A 240 16.90 40.74 3.36
N LYS A 241 17.84 40.45 2.44
CA LYS A 241 18.58 41.47 1.65
C LYS A 241 17.71 42.58 1.05
N LYS A 242 16.54 42.23 0.49
CA LYS A 242 15.61 43.18 -0.11
C LYS A 242 15.03 44.16 0.92
N GLN A 243 14.59 43.66 2.08
CA GLN A 243 14.03 44.49 3.14
C GLN A 243 15.10 45.35 3.80
N ALA A 244 16.32 44.83 3.94
CA ALA A 244 17.45 45.64 4.39
C ALA A 244 17.70 46.81 3.41
N ALA A 245 17.81 46.54 2.11
CA ALA A 245 18.10 47.57 1.10
C ALA A 245 17.06 48.71 1.02
N GLU A 246 15.83 48.49 1.46
CA GLU A 246 14.80 49.54 1.54
C GLU A 246 14.93 50.44 2.79
N LEU A 247 15.67 49.98 3.82
CA LEU A 247 15.82 50.64 5.11
C LEU A 247 17.16 51.38 5.27
N TRP A 248 18.17 51.01 4.48
CA TRP A 248 19.52 51.59 4.49
C TRP A 248 19.71 52.58 3.34
#